data_AF-A0A5N7B8W2-F1
#
_entry.id   AF-A0A5N7B8W2-F1
#
_cell.length_a   1.000
_cell.length_b   1.000
_cell.length_c   1.000
_cell.angle_alpha   90.00
_cell.angle_beta   90.00
_cell.angle_gamma   90.00
#
_symmetry.space_group_name_H-M   'P 1'
#
loop_
_entity.id
_entity.type
_entity.pdbx_description
1 polymer ?
#
loop_
_entity_poly.entity_id
_entity_poly.type
_entity_poly.pdbx_seq_one_letter_code
_entity_poly.pdbx_strand_id
1 'polypeptide(L)'
;MILIPSLVCASVALLEPMCLKTDGEILWRVHDDFWFWSSNHQSCVTAWHTIQHFNTTLGISLSTAKTGSARIMHNVTGSPPAVDPVLPPGQIRWGMLYLNPQSGRFEIDQQMVGNHVEELERQLKDQAKSVFGWIQAWNSYATTFFTSNFGKPANCFGRQHVDMMLATHERIQRTALSLDSEGNKGDRSVIQFLRDIICSRYNIASVPDGFFFLPIELGGLELSSPFIHLVGMRDSIIENPSRLLDKFLEDEKDAYASAKLRYEHRHNNNQHMTLNTHGFQPPDADRFMTFEEYIRYREVLGYGFTGELKEVYDKLLKRPAQQDIETDPNDTVFRELRQLSAHPNLRGIKADWYRMDAYWKWVAELYGPEIIERFGGFNIVDPGLLPIGMVSLFRSGRIKWQE
;
A
#
# COMPACT_ATOMS: atom_id res chain seq x y z
N MET A 1 8.23 -25.61 -10.89
CA MET A 1 8.64 -26.16 -9.58
C MET A 1 7.59 -25.69 -8.58
N ILE A 2 6.89 -26.64 -7.94
CA ILE A 2 5.59 -26.42 -7.30
C ILE A 2 5.76 -25.68 -5.97
N LEU A 3 5.47 -24.38 -5.96
CA LEU A 3 5.31 -23.58 -4.74
C LEU A 3 3.86 -23.72 -4.26
N ILE A 4 3.68 -24.37 -3.11
CA ILE A 4 2.41 -24.38 -2.37
C ILE A 4 2.63 -23.67 -1.03
N PRO A 5 2.76 -22.33 -0.99
CA PRO A 5 2.86 -21.64 0.28
C PRO A 5 1.52 -21.75 1.02
N SER A 6 1.55 -22.38 2.20
CA SER A 6 0.45 -22.35 3.16
C SER A 6 0.79 -21.28 4.19
N LEU A 7 -0.10 -20.30 4.41
CA LEU A 7 0.07 -19.23 5.40
C LEU A 7 -0.92 -19.47 6.55
N VAL A 8 -0.48 -19.29 7.80
CA VAL A 8 -1.33 -19.32 9.00
C VAL A 8 -1.09 -18.03 9.79
N CYS A 9 -2.15 -17.33 10.19
CA CYS A 9 -2.08 -16.12 11.01
C CYS A 9 -2.89 -16.28 12.30
N ALA A 10 -2.35 -15.83 13.43
CA ALA A 10 -3.02 -15.83 14.74
C ALA A 10 -2.46 -14.73 15.66
N SER A 11 -3.07 -14.52 16.84
CA SER A 11 -2.76 -13.40 17.74
C SER A 11 -2.35 -13.87 19.15
N VAL A 12 -1.04 -14.06 19.46
CA VAL A 12 -0.46 -14.54 20.76
C VAL A 12 1.06 -14.24 20.90
N ALA A 13 1.59 -14.29 22.13
CA ALA A 13 3.02 -14.33 22.45
C ALA A 13 3.69 -15.70 22.18
N LEU A 14 4.38 -15.84 21.03
CA LEU A 14 5.08 -17.07 20.61
C LEU A 14 6.43 -16.72 19.95
N LEU A 15 7.53 -17.40 20.32
CA LEU A 15 8.80 -17.31 19.55
C LEU A 15 9.63 -18.62 19.54
N GLU A 16 9.88 -19.29 20.66
CA GLU A 16 10.92 -20.36 20.71
C GLU A 16 10.48 -21.80 20.34
N PRO A 17 9.32 -22.33 20.79
CA PRO A 17 9.00 -23.76 20.58
C PRO A 17 8.65 -24.13 19.14
N MET A 18 8.24 -23.16 18.31
CA MET A 18 7.80 -23.39 16.94
C MET A 18 8.98 -23.63 15.99
N CYS A 19 9.97 -22.73 15.98
CA CYS A 19 11.09 -22.80 15.04
C CYS A 19 11.84 -24.15 15.14
N LEU A 20 11.94 -24.72 16.35
CA LEU A 20 12.55 -26.03 16.58
C LEU A 20 11.76 -27.21 16.01
N LYS A 21 10.43 -27.11 15.95
CA LYS A 21 9.54 -28.19 15.47
C LYS A 21 9.27 -28.11 13.97
N THR A 22 9.61 -27.01 13.33
CA THR A 22 9.41 -26.76 11.89
C THR A 22 10.74 -26.67 11.15
N ASP A 23 11.74 -27.45 11.58
CA ASP A 23 13.07 -27.54 10.94
C ASP A 23 13.77 -26.17 10.72
N GLY A 24 13.55 -25.22 11.61
CA GLY A 24 14.17 -23.89 11.55
C GLY A 24 13.44 -22.86 10.68
N GLU A 25 12.21 -23.14 10.22
CA GLU A 25 11.41 -22.16 9.48
C GLU A 25 11.06 -20.90 10.32
N ILE A 26 10.98 -19.75 9.65
CA ILE A 26 10.86 -18.44 10.29
C ILE A 26 9.40 -18.14 10.65
N LEU A 27 9.15 -17.92 11.94
CA LEU A 27 7.91 -17.33 12.43
C LEU A 27 8.04 -15.80 12.45
N TRP A 28 7.08 -15.12 11.85
CA TRP A 28 7.04 -13.66 11.84
C TRP A 28 6.01 -13.14 12.82
N ARG A 29 6.33 -12.03 13.49
CA ARG A 29 5.48 -11.47 14.54
C ARG A 29 5.56 -9.96 14.59
N VAL A 30 4.41 -9.32 14.76
CA VAL A 30 4.25 -7.89 15.07
C VAL A 30 3.23 -7.77 16.21
N HIS A 31 3.70 -7.34 17.38
CA HIS A 31 2.89 -7.29 18.61
C HIS A 31 2.26 -8.65 18.95
N ASP A 32 0.93 -8.74 18.95
CA ASP A 32 0.23 -9.99 19.21
C ASP A 32 0.02 -10.78 17.92
N ASP A 33 0.03 -10.16 16.75
CA ASP A 33 -0.20 -10.86 15.49
C ASP A 33 1.07 -11.55 14.99
N PHE A 34 0.93 -12.80 14.56
CA PHE A 34 2.01 -13.59 13.99
C PHE A 34 1.53 -14.34 12.76
N TRP A 35 2.46 -14.63 11.86
CA TRP A 35 2.19 -15.37 10.65
C TRP A 35 3.34 -16.31 10.30
N PHE A 36 2.95 -17.47 9.79
CA PHE A 36 3.85 -18.56 9.43
C PHE A 36 3.54 -19.02 8.02
N TRP A 37 4.55 -19.16 7.16
CA TRP A 37 4.39 -19.76 5.85
C TRP A 37 5.43 -20.81 5.55
N SER A 38 5.01 -21.83 4.81
CA SER A 38 5.91 -22.86 4.27
C SER A 38 5.41 -23.36 2.92
N SER A 39 6.35 -23.73 2.04
CA SER A 39 6.03 -24.49 0.83
C SER A 39 5.61 -25.94 1.15
N ASN A 40 5.95 -26.44 2.34
CA ASN A 40 5.53 -27.74 2.86
C ASN A 40 4.25 -27.59 3.70
N HIS A 41 3.15 -28.17 3.20
CA HIS A 41 1.87 -28.19 3.89
C HIS A 41 1.97 -28.79 5.30
N GLN A 42 2.74 -29.88 5.46
CA GLN A 42 2.85 -30.57 6.75
C GLN A 42 3.57 -29.72 7.81
N SER A 43 4.50 -28.86 7.39
CA SER A 43 5.14 -27.89 8.29
C SER A 43 4.10 -26.92 8.87
N CYS A 44 3.16 -26.44 8.06
CA CYS A 44 2.07 -25.57 8.51
C CYS A 44 1.09 -26.26 9.45
N VAL A 45 0.75 -27.51 9.18
CA VAL A 45 -0.09 -28.33 10.08
C VAL A 45 0.61 -28.54 11.43
N THR A 46 1.90 -28.85 11.41
CA THR A 46 2.71 -29.07 12.62
C THR A 46 2.88 -27.78 13.43
N ALA A 47 3.11 -26.66 12.75
CA ALA A 47 3.14 -25.33 13.34
C ALA A 47 1.82 -25.02 14.04
N TRP A 48 0.68 -25.25 13.36
CA TRP A 48 -0.64 -25.00 13.91
C TRP A 48 -0.95 -25.86 15.15
N HIS A 49 -0.64 -27.15 15.12
CA HIS A 49 -0.77 -28.01 16.30
C HIS A 49 0.09 -27.53 17.48
N THR A 50 1.31 -27.05 17.19
CA THR A 50 2.20 -26.50 18.21
C THR A 50 1.61 -25.23 18.84
N ILE A 51 1.01 -24.35 18.04
CA ILE A 51 0.29 -23.16 18.51
C ILE A 51 -0.88 -23.55 19.42
N GLN A 52 -1.72 -24.50 18.97
CA GLN A 52 -2.87 -24.97 19.75
C GLN A 52 -2.44 -25.57 21.09
N HIS A 53 -1.41 -26.40 21.09
CA HIS A 53 -0.88 -27.02 22.30
C HIS A 53 -0.32 -25.98 23.27
N PHE A 54 0.48 -25.03 22.78
CA PHE A 54 1.04 -23.96 23.60
C PHE A 54 -0.05 -23.10 24.25
N ASN A 55 -1.05 -22.70 23.47
CA ASN A 55 -2.18 -21.91 23.95
C ASN A 55 -3.00 -22.65 25.01
N THR A 56 -3.20 -23.96 24.83
CA THR A 56 -3.85 -24.81 25.83
C THR A 56 -3.04 -24.85 27.13
N THR A 57 -1.71 -25.00 27.03
CA THR A 57 -0.82 -25.05 28.20
C THR A 57 -0.76 -23.72 28.96
N LEU A 58 -0.78 -22.59 28.26
CA LEU A 58 -0.75 -21.26 28.88
C LEU A 58 -2.12 -20.68 29.23
N GLY A 59 -3.21 -21.35 28.84
CA GLY A 59 -4.58 -20.84 29.05
C GLY A 59 -4.92 -19.61 28.21
N ILE A 60 -4.27 -19.44 27.04
CA ILE A 60 -4.51 -18.32 26.13
C ILE A 60 -5.51 -18.75 25.05
N SER A 61 -6.51 -17.91 24.77
CA SER A 61 -7.51 -18.18 23.73
C SER A 61 -7.19 -17.48 22.42
N LEU A 62 -7.32 -18.17 21.29
CA LEU A 62 -7.22 -17.59 19.96
C LEU A 62 -8.55 -16.96 19.53
N SER A 63 -8.47 -15.80 18.87
CA SER A 63 -9.62 -15.19 18.21
C SER A 63 -9.93 -15.95 16.92
N THR A 64 -11.04 -16.67 16.89
CA THR A 64 -11.50 -17.39 15.69
C THR A 64 -11.80 -16.45 14.52
N ALA A 65 -12.22 -15.22 14.79
CA ALA A 65 -12.50 -14.21 13.79
C ALA A 65 -11.23 -13.68 13.08
N LYS A 66 -10.09 -13.68 13.77
CA LYS A 66 -8.81 -13.16 13.25
C LYS A 66 -7.85 -14.26 12.80
N THR A 67 -8.15 -15.51 13.13
CA THR A 67 -7.31 -16.66 12.80
C THR A 67 -7.75 -17.24 11.47
N GLY A 68 -6.80 -17.41 10.55
CA GLY A 68 -7.10 -17.96 9.24
C GLY A 68 -5.93 -18.69 8.60
N SER A 69 -6.26 -19.44 7.55
CA SER A 69 -5.27 -20.12 6.72
C SER A 69 -5.58 -19.95 5.23
N ALA A 70 -4.53 -19.92 4.42
CA ALA A 70 -4.63 -19.85 2.98
C ALA A 70 -3.59 -20.77 2.34
N ARG A 71 -4.03 -21.56 1.37
CA ARG A 71 -3.15 -22.40 0.56
C ARG A 71 -3.13 -21.86 -0.85
N ILE A 72 -2.00 -21.30 -1.25
CA ILE A 72 -1.80 -20.73 -2.58
C ILE A 72 -1.16 -21.78 -3.47
N MET A 73 -1.62 -21.93 -4.70
CA MET A 73 -1.00 -22.81 -5.69
C MET A 73 -0.62 -22.01 -6.93
N HIS A 74 0.55 -22.32 -7.48
CA HIS A 74 0.96 -21.78 -8.77
C HIS A 74 0.09 -22.38 -9.89
N ASN A 75 -0.55 -21.53 -10.70
CA ASN A 75 -1.47 -21.88 -11.80
C ASN A 75 -2.69 -22.69 -11.37
N VAL A 76 -3.69 -22.01 -10.81
CA VAL A 76 -5.00 -22.61 -10.49
C VAL A 76 -5.77 -22.85 -11.78
N THR A 77 -5.66 -24.04 -12.36
CA THR A 77 -6.61 -24.55 -13.37
C THR A 77 -7.67 -25.40 -12.67
N GLY A 78 -8.58 -24.79 -11.90
CA GLY A 78 -9.62 -25.54 -11.19
C GLY A 78 -10.20 -24.86 -9.96
N SER A 79 -10.94 -25.63 -9.17
CA SER A 79 -11.48 -25.21 -7.87
C SER A 79 -10.36 -24.93 -6.87
N PRO A 80 -10.58 -24.03 -5.88
CA PRO A 80 -9.61 -23.77 -4.83
C PRO A 80 -9.19 -25.07 -4.13
N PRO A 81 -7.90 -25.23 -3.83
CA PRO A 81 -7.43 -26.40 -3.11
C PRO A 81 -8.10 -26.46 -1.74
N ALA A 82 -8.61 -27.63 -1.38
CA ALA A 82 -9.17 -27.84 -0.06
C ALA A 82 -8.09 -27.53 1.00
N VAL A 83 -8.43 -26.62 1.90
CA VAL A 83 -7.65 -26.38 3.12
C VAL A 83 -7.86 -27.60 4.01
N ASP A 84 -6.77 -28.09 4.59
CA ASP A 84 -6.80 -29.20 5.52
C ASP A 84 -7.72 -28.86 6.71
N PRO A 85 -8.69 -29.72 7.08
CA PRO A 85 -9.65 -29.45 8.14
C PRO A 85 -9.00 -29.18 9.51
N VAL A 86 -7.73 -29.56 9.69
CA VAL A 86 -6.96 -29.26 10.91
C VAL A 86 -6.61 -27.77 11.00
N LEU A 87 -6.39 -27.11 9.87
CA LEU A 87 -6.01 -25.70 9.81
C LEU A 87 -7.22 -24.79 10.08
N PRO A 88 -6.99 -23.56 10.59
CA PRO A 88 -8.08 -22.66 10.92
C PRO A 88 -8.85 -22.25 9.66
N PRO A 89 -10.19 -22.34 9.65
CA PRO A 89 -11.01 -22.13 8.45
C PRO A 89 -11.20 -20.65 8.09
N GLY A 90 -10.78 -19.73 8.96
CA GLY A 90 -10.91 -18.30 8.72
C GLY A 90 -10.04 -17.79 7.56
N GLN A 91 -10.33 -16.57 7.11
CA GLN A 91 -9.55 -15.90 6.08
C GLN A 91 -8.45 -15.05 6.71
N ILE A 92 -7.29 -15.02 6.06
CA ILE A 92 -6.17 -14.16 6.48
C ILE A 92 -6.48 -12.74 6.05
N ARG A 93 -6.50 -11.82 7.02
CA ARG A 93 -6.98 -10.45 6.84
C ARG A 93 -6.01 -9.43 7.42
N TRP A 94 -5.97 -8.24 6.82
CA TRP A 94 -5.24 -7.09 7.33
C TRP A 94 -5.99 -5.80 6.98
N GLY A 95 -6.59 -5.13 7.97
CA GLY A 95 -7.52 -4.02 7.71
C GLY A 95 -8.71 -4.50 6.88
N MET A 96 -8.94 -3.87 5.72
CA MET A 96 -9.96 -4.27 4.75
C MET A 96 -9.40 -5.17 3.63
N LEU A 97 -8.19 -5.71 3.80
CA LEU A 97 -7.61 -6.66 2.87
C LEU A 97 -7.84 -8.09 3.34
N TYR A 98 -8.06 -9.00 2.40
CA TYR A 98 -7.99 -10.44 2.64
C TYR A 98 -7.06 -11.09 1.61
N LEU A 99 -6.35 -12.14 2.02
CA LEU A 99 -5.54 -12.93 1.10
C LEU A 99 -6.44 -13.91 0.35
N ASN A 100 -6.59 -13.72 -0.95
CA ASN A 100 -7.35 -14.60 -1.83
C ASN A 100 -6.50 -15.85 -2.18
N PRO A 101 -6.88 -17.07 -1.76
CA PRO A 101 -6.10 -18.28 -2.05
C PRO A 101 -6.02 -18.65 -3.53
N GLN A 102 -7.02 -18.26 -4.33
CA GLN A 102 -7.09 -18.55 -5.76
C GLN A 102 -6.16 -17.63 -6.57
N SER A 103 -6.20 -16.32 -6.29
CA SER A 103 -5.34 -15.35 -6.99
C SER A 103 -3.94 -15.26 -6.37
N GLY A 104 -3.77 -15.70 -5.12
CA GLY A 104 -2.54 -15.58 -4.35
C GLY A 104 -2.21 -14.14 -3.95
N ARG A 105 -3.20 -13.24 -3.96
CA ARG A 105 -3.02 -11.80 -3.79
C ARG A 105 -3.92 -11.26 -2.68
N PHE A 106 -3.50 -10.14 -2.09
CA PHE A 106 -4.36 -9.37 -1.18
C PHE A 106 -5.37 -8.56 -1.99
N GLU A 107 -6.64 -8.79 -1.71
CA GLU A 107 -7.79 -8.13 -2.34
C GLU A 107 -8.55 -7.31 -1.31
N ILE A 108 -9.21 -6.24 -1.77
CA ILE A 108 -10.03 -5.38 -0.91
C ILE A 108 -11.38 -6.07 -0.69
N ASP A 109 -11.75 -6.30 0.57
CA ASP A 109 -13.05 -6.84 0.98
C ASP A 109 -14.17 -5.83 0.69
N GLN A 110 -14.82 -5.98 -0.46
CA GLN A 110 -15.87 -5.07 -0.89
C GLN A 110 -17.11 -5.09 0.02
N GLN A 111 -17.38 -6.21 0.69
CA GLN A 111 -18.50 -6.33 1.62
C GLN A 111 -18.22 -5.53 2.89
N MET A 112 -17.03 -5.70 3.47
CA MET A 112 -16.60 -4.91 4.63
C MET A 112 -16.57 -3.41 4.29
N VAL A 113 -16.08 -3.05 3.11
CA VAL A 113 -16.14 -1.66 2.62
C VAL A 113 -17.58 -1.17 2.56
N GLY A 114 -18.51 -1.97 2.04
CA GLY A 114 -19.93 -1.63 1.98
C GLY A 114 -20.52 -1.23 3.34
N ASN A 115 -20.29 -2.04 4.37
CA ASN A 115 -20.73 -1.73 5.74
C ASN A 115 -20.15 -0.40 6.24
N HIS A 116 -18.89 -0.12 5.92
CA HIS A 116 -18.25 1.14 6.28
C HIS A 116 -18.71 2.33 5.44
N VAL A 117 -19.24 2.12 4.23
CA VAL A 117 -19.86 3.18 3.43
C VAL A 117 -21.20 3.62 4.02
N GLU A 118 -22.01 2.68 4.52
CA GLU A 118 -23.27 3.00 5.22
C GLU A 118 -23.00 3.88 6.46
N GLU A 119 -21.91 3.59 7.17
CA GLU A 119 -21.43 4.43 8.27
C GLU A 119 -21.05 5.83 7.80
N LEU A 120 -20.24 5.93 6.73
CA LEU A 120 -19.85 7.20 6.13
C LEU A 120 -21.08 8.04 5.78
N GLU A 121 -22.06 7.45 5.11
CA GLU A 121 -23.29 8.12 4.72
C GLU A 121 -24.05 8.70 5.92
N ARG A 122 -24.17 7.93 7.00
CA ARG A 122 -24.82 8.38 8.24
C ARG A 122 -24.09 9.59 8.83
N GLN A 123 -22.76 9.53 8.90
CA GLN A 123 -21.93 10.61 9.44
C GLN A 123 -22.00 11.87 8.56
N LEU A 124 -21.94 11.72 7.23
CA LEU A 124 -22.05 12.85 6.30
C LEU A 124 -23.42 13.53 6.40
N LYS A 125 -24.50 12.77 6.61
CA LYS A 125 -25.85 13.32 6.83
C LYS A 125 -25.94 14.13 8.12
N ASP A 126 -25.38 13.65 9.23
CA ASP A 126 -25.38 14.39 10.50
C ASP A 126 -24.54 15.69 10.41
N GLN A 127 -23.37 15.59 9.78
CA GLN A 127 -22.44 16.71 9.60
C GLN A 127 -22.85 17.69 8.50
N ALA A 128 -23.93 17.42 7.74
CA ALA A 128 -24.44 18.32 6.72
C ALA A 128 -24.81 19.71 7.27
N LYS A 129 -24.97 19.85 8.60
CA LYS A 129 -25.16 21.12 9.34
C LYS A 129 -23.97 22.08 9.28
N SER A 130 -22.78 21.65 8.86
CA SER A 130 -21.60 22.51 8.74
C SER A 130 -20.76 22.08 7.53
N VAL A 131 -20.43 23.02 6.64
CA VAL A 131 -19.55 22.73 5.48
C VAL A 131 -18.18 22.23 5.96
N PHE A 132 -17.59 22.90 6.95
CA PHE A 132 -16.31 22.49 7.53
C PHE A 132 -16.40 21.14 8.24
N GLY A 133 -17.47 20.89 8.99
CA GLY A 133 -17.69 19.61 9.67
C GLY A 133 -17.83 18.46 8.67
N TRP A 134 -18.57 18.70 7.58
CA TRP A 134 -18.74 17.74 6.49
C TRP A 134 -17.40 17.42 5.81
N ILE A 135 -16.62 18.44 5.43
CA ILE A 135 -15.31 18.25 4.77
C ILE A 135 -14.34 17.53 5.71
N GLN A 136 -14.34 17.85 7.00
CA GLN A 136 -13.52 17.17 7.98
C GLN A 136 -13.89 15.68 8.13
N ALA A 137 -15.19 15.37 8.18
CA ALA A 137 -15.68 13.99 8.21
C ALA A 137 -15.26 13.24 6.94
N TRP A 138 -15.45 13.86 5.76
CA TRP A 138 -15.01 13.30 4.48
C TRP A 138 -13.50 13.03 4.45
N ASN A 139 -12.66 14.02 4.74
CA ASN A 139 -11.20 13.85 4.73
C ASN A 139 -10.72 12.79 5.74
N SER A 140 -11.34 12.73 6.92
CA SER A 140 -10.97 11.74 7.93
C SER A 140 -11.34 10.32 7.50
N TYR A 141 -12.47 10.15 6.82
CA TYR A 141 -12.98 8.83 6.49
C TYR A 141 -12.57 8.37 5.09
N ALA A 142 -12.90 9.16 4.07
CA ALA A 142 -12.62 8.88 2.66
C ALA A 142 -11.11 8.81 2.39
N THR A 143 -10.32 9.79 2.86
CA THR A 143 -8.90 9.85 2.48
C THR A 143 -7.96 9.23 3.51
N THR A 144 -8.34 9.21 4.80
CA THR A 144 -7.49 8.63 5.86
C THR A 144 -7.92 7.21 6.23
N PHE A 145 -9.14 7.01 6.72
CA PHE A 145 -9.60 5.69 7.19
C PHE A 145 -9.56 4.63 6.10
N PHE A 146 -10.22 4.84 4.95
CA PHE A 146 -10.23 3.84 3.87
C PHE A 146 -8.83 3.60 3.30
N THR A 147 -8.09 4.66 2.95
CA THR A 147 -6.73 4.52 2.39
C THR A 147 -5.79 3.78 3.35
N SER A 148 -5.89 4.01 4.66
CA SER A 148 -5.08 3.28 5.65
C SER A 148 -5.45 1.81 5.76
N ASN A 149 -6.72 1.46 5.56
CA ASN A 149 -7.23 0.10 5.64
C ASN A 149 -7.10 -0.70 4.33
N PHE A 150 -6.88 -0.04 3.20
CA PHE A 150 -6.58 -0.68 1.92
C PHE A 150 -5.12 -1.08 1.75
N GLY A 151 -4.27 -0.83 2.75
CA GLY A 151 -2.84 -1.07 2.67
C GLY A 151 -2.10 0.05 1.95
N LYS A 152 -0.80 0.15 2.24
CA LYS A 152 0.07 1.12 1.56
C LYS A 152 0.49 0.53 0.21
N PRO A 153 0.36 1.27 -0.91
CA PRO A 153 0.84 0.79 -2.19
C PRO A 153 2.35 0.52 -2.12
N ALA A 154 2.76 -0.65 -2.61
CA ALA A 154 4.14 -1.11 -2.66
C ALA A 154 4.34 -1.94 -3.93
N ASN A 155 5.60 -2.06 -4.37
CA ASN A 155 5.93 -2.80 -5.59
C ASN A 155 5.52 -4.27 -5.53
N CYS A 156 5.46 -4.89 -4.35
CA CYS A 156 5.04 -6.27 -4.17
C CYS A 156 3.56 -6.53 -4.48
N PHE A 157 2.69 -5.52 -4.35
CA PHE A 157 1.28 -5.63 -4.70
C PHE A 157 1.03 -5.43 -6.20
N GLY A 158 1.93 -4.72 -6.87
CA GLY A 158 1.83 -4.38 -8.27
C GLY A 158 0.75 -3.33 -8.59
N ARG A 159 0.66 -2.95 -9.86
CA ARG A 159 -0.26 -1.89 -10.33
C ARG A 159 -1.73 -2.24 -10.11
N GLN A 160 -2.08 -3.51 -10.25
CA GLN A 160 -3.46 -3.98 -10.10
C GLN A 160 -4.06 -3.65 -8.72
N HIS A 161 -3.26 -3.64 -7.67
CA HIS A 161 -3.74 -3.26 -6.35
C HIS A 161 -4.11 -1.78 -6.27
N VAL A 162 -3.34 -0.89 -6.91
CA VAL A 162 -3.68 0.54 -7.00
C VAL A 162 -4.92 0.75 -7.85
N ASP A 163 -5.07 0.03 -8.95
CA ASP A 163 -6.30 0.06 -9.77
C ASP A 163 -7.53 -0.35 -8.93
N MET A 164 -7.38 -1.38 -8.08
CA MET A 164 -8.43 -1.82 -7.17
C MET A 164 -8.74 -0.78 -6.08
N MET A 165 -7.73 -0.08 -5.53
CA MET A 165 -7.93 1.03 -4.60
C MET A 165 -8.69 2.20 -5.27
N LEU A 166 -8.31 2.56 -6.49
CA LEU A 166 -8.96 3.61 -7.28
C LEU A 166 -10.43 3.27 -7.55
N ALA A 167 -10.70 2.06 -8.05
CA ALA A 167 -12.06 1.58 -8.30
C ALA A 167 -12.90 1.51 -7.02
N THR A 168 -12.29 1.14 -5.89
CA THR A 168 -13.00 1.10 -4.61
C THR A 168 -13.33 2.50 -4.11
N HIS A 169 -12.42 3.47 -4.21
CA HIS A 169 -12.70 4.87 -3.89
C HIS A 169 -13.76 5.47 -4.79
N GLU A 170 -13.75 5.15 -6.09
CA GLU A 170 -14.82 5.56 -7.00
C GLU A 170 -16.17 5.00 -6.54
N ARG A 171 -16.23 3.71 -6.21
CA ARG A 171 -17.45 3.06 -5.69
C ARG A 171 -17.93 3.71 -4.40
N ILE A 172 -17.04 4.00 -3.46
CA ILE A 172 -17.36 4.68 -2.20
C ILE A 172 -17.99 6.04 -2.49
N GLN A 173 -17.35 6.86 -3.32
CA GLN A 173 -17.85 8.19 -3.65
C GLN A 173 -19.22 8.12 -4.33
N ARG A 174 -19.39 7.22 -5.31
CA ARG A 174 -20.68 7.02 -5.99
C ARG A 174 -21.75 6.59 -5.00
N THR A 175 -21.49 5.59 -4.18
CA THR A 175 -22.48 5.05 -3.25
C THR A 175 -22.88 6.10 -2.22
N ALA A 176 -21.90 6.73 -1.56
CA ALA A 176 -22.13 7.71 -0.50
C ALA A 176 -22.91 8.95 -0.96
N LEU A 177 -22.86 9.28 -2.25
CA LEU A 177 -23.50 10.45 -2.85
C LEU A 177 -24.70 10.12 -3.74
N SER A 178 -24.98 8.84 -4.01
CA SER A 178 -26.12 8.41 -4.82
C SER A 178 -27.46 8.48 -4.06
N LEU A 179 -27.44 8.75 -2.75
CA LEU A 179 -28.62 8.79 -1.91
C LEU A 179 -29.09 10.23 -1.67
N ASP A 180 -29.93 10.71 -2.57
CA ASP A 180 -30.76 11.88 -2.29
C ASP A 180 -31.82 11.56 -1.23
N SER A 181 -32.27 12.60 -0.51
CA SER A 181 -33.35 12.54 0.50
C SER A 181 -34.68 11.96 -0.03
N GLU A 182 -34.83 11.82 -1.35
CA GLU A 182 -36.00 11.28 -2.05
C GLU A 182 -35.76 9.90 -2.71
N GLY A 183 -34.60 9.27 -2.52
CA GLY A 183 -34.32 7.92 -3.04
C GLY A 183 -34.04 7.84 -4.55
N ASN A 184 -33.87 8.97 -5.24
CA ASN A 184 -33.44 9.00 -6.64
C ASN A 184 -31.93 8.80 -6.76
N LYS A 185 -31.52 7.81 -7.56
CA LYS A 185 -30.12 7.58 -7.95
C LYS A 185 -29.66 8.65 -8.93
N GLY A 186 -29.14 9.76 -8.42
CA GLY A 186 -28.42 10.76 -9.21
C GLY A 186 -26.92 10.61 -9.01
N ASP A 187 -26.13 10.66 -10.10
CA ASP A 187 -24.67 10.63 -10.05
C ASP A 187 -24.17 12.02 -9.58
N ARG A 188 -24.25 12.29 -8.27
CA ARG A 188 -23.80 13.57 -7.68
C ARG A 188 -22.32 13.50 -7.29
N SER A 189 -21.54 14.49 -7.70
CA SER A 189 -20.14 14.64 -7.27
C SER A 189 -20.05 15.27 -5.88
N VAL A 190 -18.95 15.03 -5.16
CA VAL A 190 -18.68 15.66 -3.85
C VAL A 190 -18.79 17.18 -3.96
N ILE A 191 -18.24 17.72 -5.05
CA ILE A 191 -18.21 19.17 -5.28
C ILE A 191 -19.63 19.69 -5.52
N GLN A 192 -20.44 18.99 -6.31
CA GLN A 192 -21.83 19.40 -6.55
C GLN A 192 -22.62 19.44 -5.24
N PHE A 193 -22.48 18.40 -4.42
CA PHE A 193 -23.12 18.36 -3.09
C PHE A 193 -22.71 19.55 -2.21
N LEU A 194 -21.42 19.88 -2.16
CA LEU A 194 -20.93 21.03 -1.39
C LEU A 194 -21.42 22.37 -1.96
N ARG A 195 -21.49 22.51 -3.29
CA ARG A 195 -22.09 23.67 -3.94
C ARG A 195 -23.56 23.84 -3.55
N ASP A 196 -24.33 22.75 -3.56
CA ASP A 196 -25.76 22.79 -3.23
C ASP A 196 -25.97 23.25 -1.77
N ILE A 197 -25.14 22.78 -0.83
CA ILE A 197 -25.16 23.24 0.57
C ILE A 197 -24.81 24.72 0.68
N ILE A 198 -23.75 25.17 0.01
CA ILE A 198 -23.31 26.57 0.05
C ILE A 198 -24.37 27.49 -0.56
N CYS A 199 -24.92 27.10 -1.71
CA CYS A 199 -25.98 27.83 -2.40
C CYS A 199 -27.22 27.95 -1.52
N SER A 200 -27.69 26.84 -0.94
CA SER A 200 -28.90 26.83 -0.10
C SER A 200 -28.78 27.68 1.17
N ARG A 201 -27.57 27.83 1.73
CA ARG A 201 -27.35 28.53 3.00
C ARG A 201 -26.95 29.97 2.87
N TYR A 202 -26.08 30.25 1.91
CA TYR A 202 -25.43 31.54 1.76
C TYR A 202 -25.88 32.25 0.47
N ASN A 203 -26.73 31.61 -0.35
CA ASN A 203 -27.20 32.13 -1.64
C ASN A 203 -26.06 32.45 -2.62
N ILE A 204 -24.99 31.65 -2.58
CA ILE A 204 -23.82 31.77 -3.46
C ILE A 204 -23.89 30.66 -4.51
N ALA A 205 -24.22 31.03 -5.75
CA ALA A 205 -24.44 30.07 -6.83
C ALA A 205 -23.18 29.68 -7.61
N SER A 206 -22.13 30.51 -7.60
CA SER A 206 -20.93 30.31 -8.43
C SER A 206 -19.67 30.20 -7.57
N VAL A 207 -19.41 28.99 -7.08
CA VAL A 207 -18.15 28.65 -6.38
C VAL A 207 -17.28 27.81 -7.33
N PRO A 208 -16.04 28.24 -7.64
CA PRO A 208 -15.12 27.48 -8.50
C PRO A 208 -14.72 26.14 -7.86
N ASP A 209 -14.42 25.13 -8.68
CA ASP A 209 -13.99 23.80 -8.18
C ASP A 209 -12.74 23.93 -7.32
N GLY A 210 -11.79 24.76 -7.75
CA GLY A 210 -10.52 24.93 -7.05
C GLY A 210 -10.64 25.45 -5.63
N PHE A 211 -11.68 26.24 -5.33
CA PHE A 211 -11.93 26.77 -3.99
C PHE A 211 -12.08 25.66 -2.95
N PHE A 212 -12.66 24.52 -3.35
CA PHE A 212 -12.84 23.39 -2.44
C PHE A 212 -11.52 22.71 -2.09
N PHE A 213 -10.60 22.55 -3.03
CA PHE A 213 -9.34 21.80 -2.83
C PHE A 213 -8.19 22.66 -2.31
N LEU A 214 -8.27 23.99 -2.47
CA LEU A 214 -7.21 24.89 -2.00
C LEU A 214 -7.01 24.80 -0.48
N PRO A 215 -5.76 24.99 0.00
CA PRO A 215 -5.47 25.07 1.43
C PRO A 215 -6.26 26.18 2.12
N ILE A 216 -6.60 25.97 3.39
CA ILE A 216 -7.32 26.96 4.19
C ILE A 216 -6.48 28.24 4.37
N GLU A 217 -5.16 28.11 4.46
CA GLU A 217 -4.27 29.26 4.60
C GLU A 217 -4.33 30.20 3.39
N LEU A 218 -4.80 29.72 2.24
CA LEU A 218 -4.99 30.51 1.02
C LEU A 218 -6.46 30.91 0.79
N GLY A 219 -7.33 30.65 1.77
CA GLY A 219 -8.76 30.95 1.70
C GLY A 219 -9.62 29.83 1.11
N GLY A 220 -9.06 28.65 0.83
CA GLY A 220 -9.82 27.48 0.37
C GLY A 220 -10.47 26.67 1.50
N LEU A 221 -11.09 25.53 1.15
CA LEU A 221 -11.75 24.64 2.10
C LEU A 221 -10.99 23.33 2.41
N GLU A 222 -9.89 23.07 1.69
CA GLU A 222 -9.01 21.92 1.87
C GLU A 222 -9.72 20.56 1.85
N LEU A 223 -10.65 20.39 0.90
CA LEU A 223 -11.20 19.09 0.54
C LEU A 223 -10.08 18.19 0.03
N SER A 224 -9.98 16.98 0.57
CA SER A 224 -8.97 16.00 0.20
C SER A 224 -9.49 15.06 -0.87
N SER A 225 -8.72 14.87 -1.95
CA SER A 225 -9.01 13.88 -2.97
C SER A 225 -8.21 12.59 -2.72
N PRO A 226 -8.86 11.43 -2.50
CA PRO A 226 -8.15 10.15 -2.36
C PRO A 226 -7.50 9.71 -3.67
N PHE A 227 -7.95 10.23 -4.82
CA PHE A 227 -7.48 9.84 -6.14
C PHE A 227 -6.12 10.43 -6.49
N ILE A 228 -5.88 11.70 -6.17
CA ILE A 228 -4.62 12.39 -6.52
C ILE A 228 -3.41 11.58 -6.04
N HIS A 229 -3.50 11.04 -4.81
CA HIS A 229 -2.38 10.28 -4.26
C HIS A 229 -2.07 9.00 -5.06
N LEU A 230 -3.14 8.28 -5.41
CA LEU A 230 -3.07 6.98 -6.07
C LEU A 230 -2.71 7.11 -7.56
N VAL A 231 -3.30 8.09 -8.26
CA VAL A 231 -3.01 8.36 -9.68
C VAL A 231 -1.54 8.71 -9.87
N GLY A 232 -0.99 9.63 -9.06
CA GLY A 232 0.43 10.00 -9.14
C GLY A 232 1.40 8.85 -8.82
N MET A 233 0.93 7.77 -8.18
CA MET A 233 1.78 6.61 -7.85
C MET A 233 1.63 5.46 -8.84
N ARG A 234 0.51 5.39 -9.57
CA ARG A 234 0.11 4.28 -10.43
C ARG A 234 1.17 3.90 -11.47
N ASP A 235 1.79 4.90 -12.08
CA ASP A 235 2.78 4.70 -13.15
C ASP A 235 4.19 4.42 -12.62
N SER A 236 4.47 4.80 -11.37
CA SER A 236 5.73 4.50 -10.69
C SER A 236 5.81 3.09 -10.11
N ILE A 237 4.65 2.45 -9.91
CA ILE A 237 4.56 1.10 -9.39
C ILE A 237 4.85 0.08 -10.49
N ILE A 238 5.58 -0.95 -10.11
CA ILE A 238 5.87 -2.09 -10.97
C ILE A 238 4.56 -2.74 -11.40
N GLU A 239 4.35 -2.88 -12.70
CA GLU A 239 3.11 -3.43 -13.26
C GLU A 239 2.84 -4.85 -12.74
N ASN A 240 3.82 -5.74 -12.92
CA ASN A 240 3.73 -7.12 -12.49
C ASN A 240 4.96 -7.51 -11.64
N PRO A 241 4.81 -7.72 -10.33
CA PRO A 241 5.92 -8.06 -9.43
C PRO A 241 6.58 -9.40 -9.79
N SER A 242 5.83 -10.34 -10.35
CA SER A 242 6.33 -11.68 -10.73
C SER A 242 7.46 -11.60 -11.76
N ARG A 243 7.44 -10.62 -12.67
CA ARG A 243 8.50 -10.44 -13.67
C ARG A 243 9.88 -10.18 -13.04
N LEU A 244 9.93 -9.55 -11.86
CA LEU A 244 11.20 -9.38 -11.15
C LEU A 244 11.75 -10.70 -10.63
N LEU A 245 10.88 -11.58 -10.14
CA LEU A 245 11.26 -12.90 -9.66
C LEU A 245 11.65 -13.82 -10.82
N ASP A 246 10.91 -13.77 -11.93
CA ASP A 246 11.24 -14.53 -13.15
C ASP A 246 12.64 -14.15 -13.66
N LYS A 247 12.90 -12.83 -13.77
CA LYS A 247 14.21 -12.32 -14.15
C LYS A 247 15.31 -12.75 -13.19
N PHE A 248 15.08 -12.67 -11.88
CA PHE A 248 16.03 -13.15 -10.88
C PHE A 248 16.38 -14.64 -11.08
N LEU A 249 15.37 -15.49 -11.33
CA LEU A 249 15.60 -16.93 -11.55
C LEU A 249 16.35 -17.22 -12.85
N GLU A 250 16.22 -16.36 -13.86
CA GLU A 250 17.01 -16.42 -15.10
C GLU A 250 18.46 -15.98 -14.84
N ASP A 251 18.65 -14.79 -14.26
CA ASP A 251 19.96 -14.22 -13.92
C ASP A 251 20.76 -15.17 -12.98
N GLU A 252 20.08 -15.84 -12.03
CA GLU A 252 20.67 -16.84 -11.12
C GLU A 252 21.22 -18.06 -11.89
N LYS A 253 20.51 -18.53 -12.91
CA LYS A 253 20.97 -19.65 -13.74
C LYS A 253 22.14 -19.27 -14.62
N ASP A 254 22.13 -18.06 -15.17
CA ASP A 254 23.22 -17.54 -16.00
C ASP A 254 24.48 -17.29 -15.17
N ALA A 255 24.32 -16.79 -13.93
CA ALA A 255 25.40 -16.65 -12.97
C ALA A 255 26.03 -18.01 -12.61
N TYR A 256 25.21 -19.04 -12.36
CA TYR A 256 25.68 -20.41 -12.15
C TYR A 256 26.43 -20.96 -13.35
N ALA A 257 25.87 -20.84 -14.57
CA ALA A 257 26.51 -21.31 -15.79
C ALA A 257 27.88 -20.64 -16.03
N SER A 258 27.95 -19.33 -15.78
CA SER A 258 29.18 -18.55 -15.87
C SER A 258 30.20 -18.96 -14.80
N ALA A 259 29.78 -19.21 -13.56
CA ALA A 259 30.64 -19.68 -12.49
C ALA A 259 31.21 -21.07 -12.79
N LYS A 260 30.36 -21.98 -13.28
CA LYS A 260 30.75 -23.33 -13.71
C LYS A 260 31.78 -23.28 -14.84
N LEU A 261 31.53 -22.48 -15.87
CA LEU A 261 32.45 -22.33 -17.00
C LEU A 261 33.81 -21.77 -16.55
N ARG A 262 33.83 -20.76 -15.68
CA ARG A 262 35.07 -20.22 -15.10
C ARG A 262 35.84 -21.27 -14.30
N TYR A 263 35.12 -22.10 -13.53
CA TYR A 263 35.71 -23.18 -12.76
C TYR A 263 36.37 -24.22 -13.66
N GLU A 264 35.64 -24.71 -14.66
CA GLU A 264 36.12 -25.74 -15.60
C GLU A 264 37.29 -25.24 -16.44
N HIS A 265 37.26 -23.99 -16.93
CA HIS A 265 38.41 -23.39 -17.62
C HIS A 265 39.64 -23.28 -16.72
N ARG A 266 39.46 -22.84 -15.47
CA ARG A 266 40.57 -22.76 -14.51
C ARG A 266 41.13 -24.14 -14.19
N HIS A 267 40.26 -25.12 -13.97
CA HIS A 267 40.64 -26.51 -13.69
C HIS A 267 41.45 -27.11 -14.85
N ASN A 268 41.02 -26.88 -16.09
CA ASN A 268 41.71 -27.37 -17.29
C ASN A 268 43.06 -26.66 -17.54
N ASN A 269 43.11 -25.34 -17.32
CA ASN A 269 44.35 -24.56 -17.53
C ASN A 269 45.37 -24.75 -16.39
N ASN A 270 44.92 -25.04 -15.17
CA ASN A 270 45.77 -25.22 -13.98
C ASN A 270 46.19 -26.68 -13.72
N GLN A 271 45.99 -27.61 -14.65
CA GLN A 271 46.58 -28.96 -14.54
C GLN A 271 48.12 -28.93 -14.35
N HIS A 272 48.78 -27.80 -14.64
CA HIS A 272 50.21 -27.58 -14.38
C HIS A 272 50.57 -26.83 -13.08
N MET A 273 49.60 -26.34 -12.28
CA MET A 273 49.84 -25.50 -11.09
C MET A 273 49.45 -26.16 -9.75
N THR A 274 48.96 -27.41 -9.76
CA THR A 274 48.46 -28.13 -8.56
C THR A 274 49.56 -28.69 -7.64
N LEU A 275 50.81 -28.24 -7.77
CA LEU A 275 51.90 -28.65 -6.88
C LEU A 275 52.20 -27.66 -5.74
N ASN A 276 51.55 -26.49 -5.67
CA ASN A 276 52.01 -25.43 -4.75
C ASN A 276 50.94 -24.61 -4.02
N THR A 277 49.69 -25.07 -3.92
CA THR A 277 48.66 -24.34 -3.16
C THR A 277 48.47 -24.95 -1.76
N HIS A 278 49.11 -24.37 -0.76
CA HIS A 278 48.98 -24.75 0.66
C HIS A 278 47.65 -24.22 1.25
N GLY A 279 46.52 -24.78 0.81
CA GLY A 279 45.18 -24.35 1.24
C GLY A 279 44.21 -25.51 1.43
N PHE A 280 43.06 -25.24 2.04
CA PHE A 280 41.95 -26.19 2.14
C PHE A 280 41.43 -26.55 0.75
N GLN A 281 41.42 -27.84 0.43
CA GLN A 281 40.84 -28.39 -0.80
C GLN A 281 39.69 -29.33 -0.42
N PRO A 282 38.46 -29.07 -0.88
CA PRO A 282 37.35 -30.01 -0.71
C PRO A 282 37.67 -31.38 -1.33
N PRO A 283 37.13 -32.49 -0.79
CA PRO A 283 37.33 -33.84 -1.33
C PRO A 283 36.88 -34.01 -2.79
N ASP A 284 35.92 -33.21 -3.22
CA ASP A 284 35.28 -33.18 -4.54
C ASP A 284 35.71 -31.96 -5.38
N ALA A 285 36.90 -31.42 -5.10
CA ALA A 285 37.45 -30.26 -5.82
C ALA A 285 37.77 -30.53 -7.31
N ASP A 286 37.53 -31.73 -7.82
CA ASP A 286 37.55 -32.05 -9.25
C ASP A 286 36.23 -31.70 -9.95
N ARG A 287 35.13 -31.52 -9.20
CA ARG A 287 33.80 -31.28 -9.72
C ARG A 287 33.23 -29.94 -9.23
N PHE A 288 32.63 -29.19 -10.15
CA PHE A 288 31.84 -28.02 -9.75
C PHE A 288 30.54 -28.45 -9.07
N MET A 289 30.15 -27.77 -8.00
CA MET A 289 28.93 -28.04 -7.23
C MET A 289 27.68 -28.07 -8.11
N THR A 290 26.64 -28.77 -7.63
CA THR A 290 25.34 -28.83 -8.31
C THR A 290 24.61 -27.48 -8.24
N PHE A 291 23.59 -27.29 -9.08
CA PHE A 291 22.78 -26.06 -9.02
C PHE A 291 22.02 -25.97 -7.69
N GLU A 292 21.50 -27.08 -7.20
CA GLU A 292 20.79 -27.19 -5.93
C GLU A 292 21.68 -26.80 -4.74
N GLU A 293 22.94 -27.20 -4.78
CA GLU A 293 23.92 -26.81 -3.77
C GLU A 293 24.34 -25.34 -3.91
N TYR A 294 24.54 -24.87 -5.13
CA TYR A 294 24.86 -23.47 -5.42
C TYR A 294 23.80 -22.53 -4.84
N ILE A 295 22.51 -22.84 -4.99
CA ILE A 295 21.41 -21.99 -4.52
C ILE A 295 21.01 -22.20 -3.06
N ARG A 296 21.66 -23.14 -2.34
CA ARG A 296 21.22 -23.61 -1.02
C ARG A 296 21.11 -22.49 0.02
N TYR A 297 21.96 -21.48 -0.08
CA TYR A 297 22.02 -20.35 0.85
C TYR A 297 21.78 -19.03 0.10
N ARG A 298 20.83 -19.02 -0.85
CA ARG A 298 20.49 -17.87 -1.72
C ARG A 298 20.15 -16.60 -0.95
N GLU A 299 19.65 -16.72 0.27
CA GLU A 299 19.26 -15.61 1.14
C GLU A 299 20.40 -15.07 2.00
N VAL A 300 21.52 -15.80 2.13
CA VAL A 300 22.64 -15.43 3.02
C VAL A 300 23.90 -15.04 2.24
N LEU A 301 24.18 -15.74 1.14
CA LEU A 301 25.40 -15.54 0.35
C LEU A 301 25.18 -14.51 -0.76
N GLY A 302 26.21 -13.69 -1.01
CA GLY A 302 26.30 -12.86 -2.20
C GLY A 302 26.95 -13.63 -3.34
N TYR A 303 26.33 -13.61 -4.52
CA TYR A 303 26.76 -14.39 -5.70
C TYR A 303 27.51 -13.55 -6.73
N GLY A 304 27.50 -12.22 -6.55
CA GLY A 304 28.25 -11.25 -7.35
C GLY A 304 27.60 -10.94 -8.70
N PHE A 305 26.30 -11.15 -8.86
CA PHE A 305 25.56 -10.75 -10.06
C PHE A 305 24.54 -9.65 -9.74
N THR A 306 24.11 -8.87 -10.72
CA THR A 306 23.11 -7.81 -10.52
C THR A 306 21.72 -8.40 -10.42
N GLY A 307 20.89 -7.94 -9.49
CA GLY A 307 19.53 -8.45 -9.32
C GLY A 307 19.45 -9.70 -8.43
N GLU A 308 20.35 -9.85 -7.47
CA GLU A 308 20.27 -10.92 -6.47
C GLU A 308 18.97 -10.85 -5.66
N LEU A 309 18.63 -11.94 -4.97
CA LEU A 309 17.40 -12.06 -4.20
C LEU A 309 17.18 -10.89 -3.23
N LYS A 310 18.25 -10.43 -2.57
CA LYS A 310 18.18 -9.26 -1.68
C LYS A 310 17.77 -7.99 -2.41
N GLU A 311 18.37 -7.69 -3.56
CA GLU A 311 18.05 -6.49 -4.35
C GLU A 311 16.60 -6.54 -4.85
N VAL A 312 16.15 -7.71 -5.27
CA VAL A 312 14.78 -7.96 -5.72
C VAL A 312 13.81 -7.80 -4.55
N TYR A 313 14.13 -8.36 -3.39
CA TYR A 313 13.33 -8.23 -2.17
C TYR A 313 13.19 -6.77 -1.74
N ASP A 314 14.30 -6.03 -1.66
CA ASP A 314 14.32 -4.61 -1.32
C ASP A 314 13.49 -3.79 -2.32
N LYS A 315 13.59 -4.12 -3.62
CA LYS A 315 12.82 -3.48 -4.67
C LYS A 315 11.33 -3.77 -4.57
N LEU A 316 10.93 -5.00 -4.22
CA LEU A 316 9.54 -5.40 -4.02
C LEU A 316 8.92 -4.71 -2.79
N LEU A 317 9.67 -4.55 -1.70
CA LEU A 317 9.17 -3.86 -0.50
C LEU A 317 9.16 -2.33 -0.65
N LYS A 318 9.91 -1.78 -1.59
CA LYS A 318 9.96 -0.34 -1.81
C LYS A 318 8.58 0.20 -2.20
N ARG A 319 8.18 1.27 -1.52
CA ARG A 319 7.08 2.15 -1.95
C ARG A 319 7.63 3.17 -2.94
N PRO A 320 7.18 3.18 -4.20
CA PRO A 320 7.59 4.21 -5.14
C PRO A 320 7.16 5.60 -4.66
N ALA A 321 7.99 6.60 -4.94
CA ALA A 321 7.61 7.98 -4.75
C ALA A 321 6.44 8.31 -5.70
N GLN A 322 5.60 9.26 -5.28
CA GLN A 322 4.61 9.81 -6.19
C GLN A 322 5.32 10.60 -7.28
N GLN A 323 4.92 10.41 -8.53
CA GLN A 323 5.30 11.31 -9.61
C GLN A 323 4.64 12.66 -9.39
N ASP A 324 5.46 13.69 -9.40
CA ASP A 324 5.00 15.05 -9.55
C ASP A 324 4.68 15.35 -11.01
N ILE A 325 3.82 16.34 -11.21
CA ILE A 325 3.61 16.92 -12.54
C ILE A 325 4.80 17.80 -12.88
N GLU A 326 5.29 17.67 -14.11
CA GLU A 326 6.18 18.66 -14.70
C GLU A 326 5.39 19.91 -15.05
N THR A 327 5.82 21.06 -14.53
CA THR A 327 5.22 22.36 -14.87
C THR A 327 6.21 23.16 -15.71
N ASP A 328 5.71 23.91 -16.69
CA ASP A 328 6.55 24.84 -17.46
C ASP A 328 6.90 26.05 -16.57
N PRO A 329 8.18 26.40 -16.38
CA PRO A 329 8.57 27.60 -15.64
C PRO A 329 7.95 28.91 -16.16
N ASN A 330 7.46 28.94 -17.40
CA ASN A 330 6.74 30.08 -17.99
C ASN A 330 5.23 30.02 -17.79
N ASP A 331 4.70 28.95 -17.22
CA ASP A 331 3.28 28.82 -16.99
C ASP A 331 2.78 29.85 -15.95
N THR A 332 1.53 30.25 -16.15
CA THR A 332 0.76 31.13 -15.27
C THR A 332 0.73 30.60 -13.85
N VAL A 333 0.49 29.29 -13.63
CA VAL A 333 0.49 28.69 -12.29
C VAL A 333 1.83 28.90 -11.60
N PHE A 334 2.93 28.58 -12.27
CA PHE A 334 4.26 28.71 -11.71
C PHE A 334 4.63 30.17 -11.36
N ARG A 335 4.22 31.13 -12.21
CA ARG A 335 4.41 32.56 -11.93
C ARG A 335 3.61 33.02 -10.72
N GLU A 336 2.35 32.65 -10.62
CA GLU A 336 1.49 33.06 -9.50
C GLU A 336 1.92 32.40 -8.18
N LEU A 337 2.44 31.17 -8.21
CA LEU A 337 3.02 30.52 -7.03
C LEU A 337 4.18 31.33 -6.44
N ARG A 338 5.07 31.90 -7.26
CA ARG A 338 6.20 32.71 -6.78
C ARG A 338 5.75 33.92 -5.96
N GLN A 339 4.56 34.45 -6.20
CA GLN A 339 4.01 35.58 -5.44
C GLN A 339 3.66 35.19 -3.99
N LEU A 340 3.49 33.89 -3.71
CA LEU A 340 3.30 33.37 -2.34
C LEU A 340 4.55 33.46 -1.47
N SER A 341 5.71 33.86 -2.02
CA SER A 341 6.97 34.02 -1.27
C SER A 341 6.88 35.02 -0.12
N ALA A 342 5.89 35.93 -0.17
CA ALA A 342 5.56 36.84 0.94
C ALA A 342 5.04 36.11 2.20
N HIS A 343 4.62 34.85 2.10
CA HIS A 343 4.01 34.08 3.19
C HIS A 343 4.81 32.79 3.50
N PRO A 344 5.80 32.82 4.41
CA PRO A 344 6.71 31.70 4.63
C PRO A 344 6.09 30.49 5.36
N ASN A 345 4.94 30.66 6.01
CA ASN A 345 4.34 29.64 6.90
C ASN A 345 3.22 28.81 6.25
N LEU A 346 3.13 28.79 4.92
CA LEU A 346 2.13 28.00 4.20
C LEU A 346 2.43 26.49 4.29
N ARG A 347 1.43 25.68 4.65
CA ARG A 347 1.58 24.23 4.80
C ARG A 347 1.29 23.44 3.53
N GLY A 348 0.31 23.87 2.75
CA GLY A 348 -0.11 23.20 1.53
C GLY A 348 0.65 23.67 0.29
N ILE A 349 0.01 24.52 -0.50
CA ILE A 349 0.58 25.13 -1.70
C ILE A 349 1.62 26.19 -1.27
N LYS A 350 2.84 26.09 -1.82
CA LYS A 350 4.00 26.92 -1.45
C LYS A 350 4.59 27.59 -2.69
N ALA A 351 5.36 28.65 -2.47
CA ALA A 351 6.05 29.37 -3.54
C ALA A 351 7.17 28.56 -4.22
N ASP A 352 7.85 27.71 -3.46
CA ASP A 352 8.90 26.84 -3.99
C ASP A 352 8.29 25.53 -4.50
N TRP A 353 8.10 25.44 -5.82
CA TRP A 353 7.58 24.26 -6.50
C TRP A 353 8.39 23.00 -6.16
N TYR A 354 9.72 23.06 -6.16
CA TYR A 354 10.56 21.88 -6.02
C TYR A 354 10.50 21.27 -4.62
N ARG A 355 10.21 22.10 -3.61
CA ARG A 355 10.01 21.68 -2.21
C ARG A 355 8.55 21.38 -1.85
N MET A 356 7.63 21.54 -2.80
CA MET A 356 6.21 21.28 -2.59
C MET A 356 5.92 19.78 -2.73
N ASP A 357 5.07 19.24 -1.84
CA ASP A 357 4.65 17.84 -1.92
C ASP A 357 3.93 17.57 -3.24
N ALA A 358 4.10 16.36 -3.79
CA ALA A 358 3.51 15.97 -5.07
C ALA A 358 1.99 16.19 -5.11
N TYR A 359 1.29 15.91 -4.00
CA TYR A 359 -0.16 16.17 -3.89
C TYR A 359 -0.51 17.64 -4.17
N TRP A 360 0.24 18.58 -3.59
CA TRP A 360 -0.04 20.02 -3.75
C TRP A 360 0.37 20.54 -5.13
N LYS A 361 1.39 19.93 -5.77
CA LYS A 361 1.68 20.18 -7.18
C LYS A 361 0.51 19.80 -8.08
N TRP A 362 -0.09 18.62 -7.85
CA TRP A 362 -1.29 18.19 -8.57
C TRP A 362 -2.48 19.11 -8.34
N VAL A 363 -2.74 19.52 -7.09
CA VAL A 363 -3.83 20.46 -6.79
C VAL A 363 -3.59 21.82 -7.45
N ALA A 364 -2.37 22.36 -7.38
CA ALA A 364 -2.03 23.64 -7.97
C ALA A 364 -2.16 23.63 -9.50
N GLU A 365 -1.73 22.56 -10.17
CA GLU A 365 -1.83 22.47 -11.63
C GLU A 365 -3.29 22.23 -12.10
N LEU A 366 -4.02 21.33 -11.44
CA LEU A 366 -5.36 20.94 -11.86
C LEU A 366 -6.39 22.05 -11.60
N TYR A 367 -6.27 22.75 -10.47
CA TYR A 367 -7.26 23.72 -10.01
C TYR A 367 -6.75 25.17 -10.00
N GLY A 368 -5.44 25.39 -10.09
CA GLY A 368 -4.84 26.72 -10.09
C GLY A 368 -5.32 27.63 -11.22
N PRO A 369 -5.43 27.17 -12.48
CA PRO A 369 -5.87 28.03 -13.57
C PRO A 369 -7.22 28.70 -13.32
N GLU A 370 -8.22 27.96 -12.81
CA GLU A 370 -9.54 28.50 -12.48
C GLU A 370 -9.48 29.52 -11.32
N ILE A 371 -8.64 29.25 -10.32
CA ILE A 371 -8.46 30.14 -9.16
C ILE A 371 -7.76 31.44 -9.57
N ILE A 372 -6.73 31.35 -10.40
CA ILE A 372 -5.99 32.51 -10.92
C ILE A 372 -6.90 33.38 -11.77
N GLU A 373 -7.71 32.77 -12.65
CA GLU A 373 -8.66 33.50 -13.49
C GLU A 373 -9.69 34.27 -12.66
N ARG A 374 -10.24 33.66 -11.59
CA ARG A 374 -11.30 34.26 -10.80
C ARG A 374 -10.83 35.22 -9.71
N PHE A 375 -9.71 34.93 -9.07
CA PHE A 375 -9.23 35.68 -7.89
C PHE A 375 -7.93 36.44 -8.15
N GLY A 376 -7.34 36.32 -9.34
CA GLY A 376 -6.11 37.01 -9.72
C GLY A 376 -4.83 36.38 -9.15
N GLY A 377 -4.94 35.23 -8.46
CA GLY A 377 -3.81 34.50 -7.89
C GLY A 377 -4.25 33.44 -6.89
N PHE A 378 -3.29 32.69 -6.33
CA PHE A 378 -3.57 31.64 -5.35
C PHE A 378 -4.02 32.15 -3.97
N ASN A 379 -3.71 33.41 -3.65
CA ASN A 379 -4.06 34.01 -2.36
C ASN A 379 -5.46 34.66 -2.43
N ILE A 380 -6.51 33.87 -2.16
CA ILE A 380 -7.89 34.36 -2.23
C ILE A 380 -8.17 35.38 -1.11
N VAL A 381 -7.62 35.14 0.07
CA VAL A 381 -7.75 36.00 1.26
C VAL A 381 -6.40 36.07 1.96
N ASP A 382 -6.01 37.25 2.43
CA ASP A 382 -4.80 37.43 3.25
C ASP A 382 -4.84 36.47 4.46
N PRO A 383 -3.83 35.60 4.64
CA PRO A 383 -3.79 34.65 5.76
C PRO A 383 -3.95 35.31 7.13
N GLY A 384 -3.52 36.57 7.28
CA GLY A 384 -3.65 37.34 8.52
C GLY A 384 -5.09 37.76 8.87
N LEU A 385 -5.99 37.76 7.89
CA LEU A 385 -7.42 38.09 8.07
C LEU A 385 -8.29 36.85 8.29
N LEU A 386 -7.74 35.66 8.07
CA LEU A 386 -8.44 34.41 8.27
C LEU A 386 -8.39 33.99 9.75
N PRO A 387 -9.50 33.52 10.34
CA PRO A 387 -9.51 33.00 11.71
C PRO A 387 -8.89 31.60 11.78
N ILE A 388 -7.64 31.44 11.31
CA ILE A 388 -6.93 30.15 11.18
C ILE A 388 -6.84 29.45 12.55
N GLY A 389 -6.65 30.20 13.63
CA GLY A 389 -6.66 29.67 14.99
C GLY A 389 -7.99 28.99 15.36
N MET A 390 -9.13 29.58 15.00
CA MET A 390 -10.43 28.98 15.25
C MET A 390 -10.70 27.79 14.33
N VAL A 391 -10.37 27.91 13.04
CA VAL A 391 -10.58 26.83 12.06
C VAL A 391 -9.72 25.61 12.41
N SER A 392 -8.47 25.83 12.83
CA SER A 392 -7.59 24.76 13.31
C SER A 392 -8.11 24.12 14.60
N LEU A 393 -8.69 24.89 15.52
CA LEU A 393 -9.35 24.34 16.72
C LEU A 393 -10.55 23.45 16.35
N PHE A 394 -11.43 23.91 15.45
CA PHE A 394 -12.55 23.10 14.96
C PHE A 394 -12.07 21.79 14.32
N ARG A 395 -10.99 21.85 13.52
CA ARG A 395 -10.39 20.67 12.88
C ARG A 395 -9.59 19.78 13.85
N SER A 396 -9.06 20.34 14.93
CA SER A 396 -8.32 19.59 15.96
C SER A 396 -9.22 18.76 16.88
N GLY A 397 -10.52 19.08 16.91
CA GLY A 397 -11.52 18.26 17.55
C GLY A 397 -11.50 16.88 16.91
N ARG A 398 -11.00 15.87 17.63
CA ARG A 398 -11.18 14.47 17.25
C ARG A 398 -12.67 14.27 17.03
N ILE A 399 -13.05 13.89 15.81
CA ILE A 399 -14.43 13.53 15.50
C ILE A 399 -14.79 12.42 16.49
N LYS A 400 -15.71 12.72 17.41
CA LYS A 400 -16.26 11.73 18.32
C LYS A 400 -17.25 10.91 17.52
N TRP A 401 -16.76 9.80 16.99
CA TRP A 401 -17.57 8.85 16.24
C TRP A 401 -18.68 8.33 17.15
N GLN A 402 -19.92 8.55 16.75
CA GLN A 402 -21.06 7.93 17.40
C GLN A 402 -21.16 6.51 16.85
N GLU A 403 -20.95 5.51 17.72
CA GLU A 403 -21.20 4.09 17.42
C GLU A 403 -22.65 3.85 16.99
#